data_AF-A0A527VPW3-F1
#
_entry.id   AF-A0A527VPW3-F1
#
_cell.length_a   1.000
_cell.length_b   1.000
_cell.length_c   1.000
_cell.angle_alpha   90.00
_cell.angle_beta   90.00
_cell.angle_gamma   90.00
#
_symmetry.space_group_name_H-M   'P 1'
#
loop_
_entity.id
_entity.type
_entity.pdbx_description
1 polymer ?
#
loop_
_entity_poly.entity_id
_entity_poly.type
_entity_poly.pdbx_seq_one_letter_code
_entity_poly.pdbx_strand_id
1 'polypeptide(L)'
;GFAGLTAAIALKQNGWDVRLHEKSSELRAFGAGIYLWHNGLRVLEGLGALDDVLHGSHTPPTYETWMHNKSISRETFNGLPWRIMTRSHLHNALVSRARA
;
A
#
# COMPACT_ATOMS: atom_id res chain seq x y z
N GLY A 1 -8.45 8.74 2.31
CA GLY A 1 -7.32 8.29 1.44
C GLY A 1 -6.16 7.71 2.25
N PHE A 2 -5.10 7.20 1.61
CA PHE A 2 -4.02 6.43 2.27
C PHE A 2 -3.41 7.13 3.50
N ALA A 3 -2.96 8.37 3.36
CA ALA A 3 -2.36 9.13 4.46
C ALA A 3 -3.31 9.28 5.67
N GLY A 4 -4.57 9.64 5.43
CA GLY A 4 -5.56 9.80 6.48
C GLY A 4 -5.87 8.48 7.20
N LEU A 5 -6.03 7.39 6.46
CA LEU A 5 -6.28 6.06 7.04
C LEU A 5 -5.09 5.59 7.87
N THR A 6 -3.86 5.75 7.36
CA THR A 6 -2.63 5.45 8.10
C THR A 6 -2.55 6.24 9.40
N ALA A 7 -2.77 7.56 9.35
CA ALA A 7 -2.77 8.40 10.55
C ALA A 7 -3.84 7.95 11.55
N ALA A 8 -5.06 7.68 11.08
CA ALA A 8 -6.16 7.27 11.94
C ALA A 8 -5.89 5.93 12.64
N ILE A 9 -5.40 4.92 11.92
CA ILE A 9 -5.06 3.62 12.49
C ILE A 9 -3.95 3.78 13.53
N ALA A 10 -2.86 4.48 13.18
CA ALA A 10 -1.72 4.64 14.08
C ALA A 10 -2.11 5.40 15.36
N LEU A 11 -2.90 6.47 15.25
CA LEU A 11 -3.38 7.22 16.42
C LEU A 11 -4.32 6.35 17.27
N LYS A 12 -5.22 5.59 16.65
CA LYS A 12 -6.16 4.72 17.36
C LYS A 12 -5.44 3.59 18.11
N GLN A 13 -4.43 2.96 17.50
CA GLN A 13 -3.58 1.96 18.15
C GLN A 13 -2.85 2.53 19.39
N ASN A 14 -2.58 3.83 19.40
CA ASN A 14 -1.96 4.53 20.53
C ASN A 14 -2.98 5.13 21.52
N GLY A 15 -4.25 4.71 21.46
CA GLY A 15 -5.27 5.05 22.47
C GLY A 15 -6.02 6.36 22.24
N TRP A 16 -5.83 7.03 21.11
CA TRP A 16 -6.60 8.24 20.79
C TRP A 16 -8.04 7.92 20.41
N ASP A 17 -8.98 8.81 20.75
CA ASP A 17 -10.30 8.82 20.13
C ASP A 17 -10.20 9.53 18.77
N VAL A 18 -10.43 8.80 17.68
CA VAL A 18 -10.14 9.24 16.32
C VAL A 18 -11.41 9.27 15.50
N ARG A 19 -11.64 10.39 14.82
CA ARG A 19 -12.69 10.56 13.82
C ARG A 19 -12.05 10.95 12.50
N LEU A 20 -12.31 10.17 11.45
CA LEU A 20 -11.83 10.45 10.10
C LEU A 20 -13.01 10.85 9.22
N HIS A 21 -12.90 12.02 8.59
CA HIS A 21 -13.92 12.55 7.70
C HIS A 21 -13.46 12.44 6.25
N GLU A 22 -14.25 11.75 5.42
CA GLU A 22 -14.06 11.66 3.97
C GLU A 22 -15.13 12.52 3.29
N LYS A 23 -14.73 13.33 2.30
CA LYS A 23 -15.63 14.22 1.57
C LYS A 23 -16.55 13.44 0.62
N SER A 24 -16.02 12.37 0.04
CA SER A 24 -16.72 11.52 -0.92
C SER A 24 -17.86 10.73 -0.25
N SER A 25 -18.92 10.43 -1.00
CA SER A 25 -20.05 9.62 -0.51
C SER A 25 -19.66 8.17 -0.16
N GLU A 26 -18.53 7.70 -0.70
CA GLU A 26 -18.04 6.34 -0.52
C GLU A 26 -16.53 6.34 -0.28
N LEU A 27 -16.06 5.40 0.55
CA LEU A 27 -14.63 5.15 0.75
C LEU A 27 -14.09 4.38 -0.45
N ARG A 28 -13.38 5.07 -1.35
CA ARG A 28 -12.77 4.46 -2.54
C ARG A 28 -11.42 5.07 -2.87
N ALA A 29 -10.59 4.31 -3.58
CA ALA A 29 -9.39 4.81 -4.21
C ALA A 29 -9.54 4.79 -5.74
N PHE A 30 -9.25 5.92 -6.38
CA PHE A 30 -9.26 6.04 -7.84
C PHE A 30 -7.90 5.65 -8.43
N GLY A 31 -7.94 5.03 -9.61
CA GLY A 31 -6.78 4.69 -10.44
C GLY A 31 -6.54 3.18 -10.55
N ALA A 32 -5.49 2.80 -11.29
CA ALA A 32 -5.15 1.41 -11.58
C ALA A 32 -4.25 0.79 -10.49
N GLY A 33 -2.93 0.74 -10.74
CA GLY A 33 -1.93 0.17 -9.84
C GLY A 33 -1.19 1.19 -8.98
N ILE A 34 -0.53 0.69 -7.94
CA ILE A 34 0.43 1.44 -7.11
C ILE A 34 1.57 0.51 -6.69
N TYR A 35 2.78 1.09 -6.59
CA TYR A 35 3.94 0.43 -6.00
C TYR A 35 4.14 0.88 -4.56
N LEU A 36 4.43 -0.08 -3.69
CA LEU A 36 5.00 0.18 -2.37
C LEU A 36 6.36 -0.47 -2.27
N TRP A 37 7.24 0.16 -1.50
CA TRP A 37 8.59 -0.31 -1.20
C TRP A 37 8.70 -0.61 0.29
N HIS A 38 9.84 -1.12 0.70
CA HIS A 38 10.16 -1.50 2.08
C HIS A 38 9.64 -0.49 3.12
N ASN A 39 9.85 0.81 2.91
CA ASN A 39 9.37 1.85 3.81
C ASN A 39 7.83 1.82 3.98
N GLY A 40 7.07 1.72 2.88
CA GLY A 40 5.61 1.61 2.94
C GLY A 40 5.12 0.28 3.51
N LEU A 41 5.81 -0.81 3.20
CA LEU A 41 5.50 -2.13 3.74
C LEU A 41 5.74 -2.20 5.26
N ARG A 42 6.80 -1.57 5.77
CA ARG A 42 7.07 -1.44 7.21
C ARG A 42 6.01 -0.59 7.92
N VAL A 43 5.48 0.44 7.27
CA VAL A 43 4.32 1.18 7.80
C VAL A 43 3.13 0.24 7.93
N LEU A 44 2.78 -0.52 6.88
CA LEU A 44 1.67 -1.47 6.93
C LEU A 44 1.82 -2.54 8.01
N GLU A 45 3.06 -2.98 8.27
CA GLU A 45 3.36 -3.90 9.37
C GLU A 45 3.04 -3.29 10.72
N GLY A 46 3.50 -2.06 10.99
CA GLY A 46 3.17 -1.34 12.22
C GLY A 46 1.67 -1.07 12.40
N LEU A 47 0.96 -0.88 11.28
CA LEU A 47 -0.50 -0.73 11.28
C LEU A 47 -1.25 -2.05 11.48
N GLY A 48 -0.58 -3.21 11.38
CA GLY A 48 -1.24 -4.52 11.39
C GLY A 48 -2.10 -4.77 10.15
N ALA A 49 -1.73 -4.20 9.00
CA ALA A 49 -2.42 -4.33 7.71
C ALA A 49 -1.54 -4.99 6.63
N LEU A 50 -0.32 -5.43 6.98
CA LEU A 50 0.62 -6.00 6.01
C LEU A 50 0.12 -7.31 5.40
N ASP A 51 -0.45 -8.21 6.20
CA ASP A 51 -0.86 -9.53 5.72
C ASP A 51 -1.97 -9.44 4.66
N ASP A 52 -3.00 -8.62 4.92
CA ASP A 52 -4.07 -8.32 3.95
C ASP A 52 -3.52 -7.71 2.66
N VAL A 53 -2.46 -6.89 2.78
CA VAL A 53 -1.81 -6.29 1.60
C VAL A 53 -0.99 -7.32 0.85
N LEU A 54 -0.22 -8.18 1.51
CA LEU A 54 0.61 -9.20 0.86
C LEU A 54 -0.24 -10.26 0.17
N HIS A 55 -1.35 -10.64 0.77
CA HIS A 55 -2.33 -11.54 0.17
C HIS A 55 -2.99 -10.87 -1.03
N GLY A 56 -2.87 -11.46 -2.23
CA GLY A 56 -3.48 -10.89 -3.44
C GLY A 56 -2.71 -9.73 -4.11
N SER A 57 -1.52 -9.36 -3.61
CA SER A 57 -0.57 -8.48 -4.31
C SER A 57 0.64 -9.25 -4.84
N HIS A 58 1.52 -8.59 -5.61
CA HIS A 58 2.63 -9.27 -6.28
C HIS A 58 3.97 -8.54 -6.10
N THR A 59 5.07 -9.30 -6.00
CA THR A 59 6.43 -8.79 -6.21
C THR A 59 6.92 -9.37 -7.53
N PRO A 60 7.08 -8.55 -8.59
CA PRO A 60 7.65 -9.02 -9.84
C PRO A 60 9.08 -9.57 -9.63
N PRO A 61 9.54 -10.53 -10.47
CA PRO A 61 10.88 -11.09 -10.33
C PRO A 61 11.99 -10.07 -10.61
N THR A 62 11.70 -9.04 -11.40
CA THR A 62 12.60 -7.92 -11.70
C THR A 62 11.79 -6.68 -12.05
N TYR A 63 12.36 -5.50 -11.82
CA TYR A 63 11.92 -4.26 -12.44
C TYR A 63 12.69 -4.10 -13.75
N GLU A 64 12.02 -4.24 -14.89
CA GLU A 64 12.67 -4.21 -16.21
C GLU A 64 12.36 -2.90 -16.95
N THR A 65 13.40 -2.29 -17.53
CA THR A 65 13.28 -1.09 -18.34
C THR A 65 13.62 -1.40 -19.80
N TRP A 66 12.74 -0.98 -20.71
CA TRP A 66 12.90 -1.16 -22.15
C TRP A 66 13.06 0.20 -22.83
N MET A 67 13.96 0.29 -23.80
CA MET A 67 14.13 1.45 -24.68
C MET A 67 14.24 0.96 -26.13
N HIS A 68 13.42 1.50 -27.02
CA HIS A 68 13.34 1.07 -28.44
C HIS A 68 13.23 -0.45 -28.61
N ASN A 69 12.30 -1.08 -27.87
CA ASN A 69 12.07 -2.54 -27.87
C ASN A 69 13.29 -3.39 -27.44
N LYS A 70 14.29 -2.78 -26.79
CA LYS A 70 15.44 -3.47 -26.22
C LYS A 70 15.43 -3.32 -24.70
N SER A 71 15.54 -4.44 -23.98
CA SER A 71 15.76 -4.42 -22.53
C SER A 71 17.12 -3.78 -22.23
N ILE A 72 17.12 -2.72 -21.42
CA ILE A 72 18.32 -1.97 -21.03
C ILE A 72 18.68 -2.11 -19.55
N SER A 73 17.73 -2.43 -18.68
CA SER A 73 17.99 -2.76 -17.27
C SER A 73 17.01 -3.79 -16.74
N ARG A 74 17.50 -4.59 -15.78
CA ARG A 74 16.74 -5.50 -14.93
C ARG A 74 17.25 -5.34 -13.51
N GLU A 75 16.44 -4.76 -12.65
CA GLU A 75 16.84 -4.37 -11.29
C GLU A 75 16.02 -5.15 -10.25
N THR A 76 16.71 -5.69 -9.25
CA THR A 76 16.11 -6.44 -8.12
C THR A 76 16.41 -5.79 -6.77
N PHE A 77 17.11 -4.65 -6.78
CA PHE A 77 17.35 -3.79 -5.61
C PHE A 77 18.00 -4.52 -4.43
N ASN A 78 18.88 -5.50 -4.71
CA ASN A 78 19.63 -6.27 -3.70
C ASN A 78 18.73 -6.91 -2.63
N GLY A 79 17.52 -7.32 -3.00
CA GLY A 79 16.55 -7.95 -2.09
C GLY A 79 15.69 -6.97 -1.29
N LEU A 80 15.76 -5.65 -1.57
CA LEU A 80 14.88 -4.66 -0.96
C LEU A 80 13.41 -5.02 -1.23
N PRO A 81 12.56 -5.17 -0.19
CA PRO A 81 11.15 -5.49 -0.39
C PRO A 81 10.41 -4.43 -1.20
N TRP A 82 9.60 -4.88 -2.15
CA TRP A 82 8.73 -4.04 -2.98
C TRP A 82 7.53 -4.84 -3.46
N ARG A 83 6.43 -4.15 -3.77
CA ARG A 83 5.15 -4.77 -4.10
C ARG A 83 4.36 -3.91 -5.07
N ILE A 84 3.68 -4.55 -6.01
CA ILE A 84 2.65 -3.94 -6.85
C ILE A 84 1.28 -4.48 -6.45
N MET A 85 0.28 -3.60 -6.44
CA MET A 85 -1.12 -3.92 -6.16
C MET A 85 -2.04 -2.91 -6.83
N THR A 86 -3.34 -3.18 -6.87
CA THR A 86 -4.31 -2.16 -7.25
C THR A 86 -4.47 -1.14 -6.12
N ARG A 87 -4.86 0.10 -6.46
CA ARG A 87 -5.15 1.10 -5.42
C ARG A 87 -6.30 0.68 -4.51
N SER A 88 -7.31 0.01 -5.06
CA SER A 88 -8.42 -0.55 -4.29
C SER A 88 -7.95 -1.60 -3.29
N HIS A 89 -6.99 -2.45 -3.65
CA HIS A 89 -6.41 -3.45 -2.75
C HIS A 89 -5.82 -2.82 -1.48
N LEU A 90 -4.88 -1.88 -1.68
CA LEU A 90 -4.25 -1.15 -0.57
C LEU A 90 -5.28 -0.37 0.26
N HIS A 91 -6.23 0.29 -0.43
CA HIS A 91 -7.26 1.08 0.22
C HIS A 91 -8.16 0.21 1.09
N ASN A 92 -8.59 -0.94 0.60
CA ASN A 92 -9.50 -1.83 1.32
C ASN A 92 -8.84 -2.47 2.54
N ALA A 93 -7.56 -2.84 2.46
CA ALA A 93 -6.80 -3.31 3.63
C ALA A 93 -6.75 -2.24 4.72
N LEU A 94 -6.45 -0.99 4.36
CA LEU A 94 -6.43 0.13 5.31
C LEU A 94 -7.82 0.46 5.86
N VAL A 95 -8.88 0.44 5.05
CA VAL A 95 -10.25 0.66 5.53
C VAL A 95 -10.69 -0.46 6.48
N SER A 96 -10.39 -1.71 6.15
CA SER A 96 -10.71 -2.86 7.01
C SER A 96 -10.00 -2.74 8.35
N ARG A 97 -8.72 -2.39 8.34
CA ARG A 97 -7.95 -2.19 9.57
C ARG A 97 -8.42 -0.99 10.39
N ALA A 98 -8.82 0.11 9.76
CA ALA A 98 -9.33 1.29 10.47
C ALA A 98 -10.68 1.07 11.16
N ARG A 99 -11.40 0.01 10.79
CA ARG A 99 -12.70 -0.35 11.38
C ARG A 99 -12.61 -1.40 12.50
N ALA A 100 -11.47 -2.09 12.61
CA ALA A 100 -11.20 -3.09 13.65
C ALA A 100 -10.77 -2.41 14.96
#